data_AF-A0A9D1H106-F1
#
_entry.id   AF-A0A9D1H106-F1
#
_cell.length_a   1.000
_cell.length_b   1.000
_cell.length_c   1.000
_cell.angle_alpha   90.00
_cell.angle_beta   90.00
_cell.angle_gamma   90.00
#
_symmetry.space_group_name_H-M   'P 1'
#
loop_
_entity.id
_entity.type
_entity.pdbx_description
1 polymer ?
#
loop_
_entity_poly.entity_id
_entity_poly.type
_entity_poly.pdbx_seq_one_letter_code
_entity_poly.pdbx_strand_id
1 'polypeptide(L)'
;MIKDFKRRWQMGKVRPGDGSRLKPFRWWQLLSRCLFHIRLIDQTGTPHLYAVDVHHMTDAKSKSDHDAGKGTAPAALYRDGVQIARSNVPTILTVPGGTIQVATSGFGVKRMHYIPDDTGAERMLHPDPRSQEGRRAKFADRHPALSRGVGLVSLVVLLIALSLSILQGVESITAIPPVAEHIGTFNSPVSLPAGANIAMILAAFLAGYERATRLRHHWLIDSAAT
;
A
#
# COMPACT_ATOMS: atom_id res chain seq x y z
N MET A 1 13.50 -22.32 -1.37
CA MET A 1 13.14 -22.70 -2.76
C MET A 1 12.08 -21.79 -3.39
N ILE A 2 10.82 -21.75 -2.93
CA ILE A 2 9.77 -20.89 -3.54
C ILE A 2 10.07 -19.39 -3.36
N LYS A 3 10.57 -18.99 -2.18
CA LYS A 3 10.96 -17.60 -1.89
C LYS A 3 12.09 -17.12 -2.82
N ASP A 4 13.08 -17.98 -3.10
CA ASP A 4 14.23 -17.66 -3.96
C ASP A 4 13.83 -17.49 -5.42
N PHE A 5 12.93 -18.34 -5.91
CA PHE A 5 12.38 -18.22 -7.26
C PHE A 5 11.57 -16.93 -7.41
N LYS A 6 10.71 -16.60 -6.43
CA LYS A 6 9.96 -15.34 -6.40
C LYS A 6 10.88 -14.13 -6.40
N ARG A 7 11.96 -14.18 -5.61
CA ARG A 7 12.98 -13.12 -5.55
C ARG A 7 13.67 -12.91 -6.90
N ARG A 8 14.12 -13.99 -7.54
CA ARG A 8 14.74 -13.95 -8.88
C ARG A 8 13.79 -13.39 -9.93
N TRP A 9 12.53 -13.82 -9.90
CA TRP A 9 11.51 -13.31 -10.82
C TRP A 9 11.26 -11.81 -10.61
N GLN A 10 11.19 -11.33 -9.37
CA GLN A 10 11.02 -9.90 -9.06
C GLN A 10 12.20 -9.05 -9.52
N MET A 11 13.44 -9.53 -9.35
CA MET A 11 14.64 -8.84 -9.88
C MET A 11 14.67 -8.83 -11.41
N GLY A 12 14.20 -9.90 -12.05
CA GLY A 12 14.12 -10.00 -13.51
C GLY A 12 13.16 -9.01 -14.17
N LYS A 13 12.29 -8.34 -13.40
CA LYS A 13 11.40 -7.28 -13.88
C LYS A 13 12.07 -5.91 -13.91
N VAL A 14 13.31 -5.76 -13.47
CA VAL A 14 13.95 -4.45 -13.44
C VAL A 14 14.51 -4.14 -14.82
N ARG A 15 14.14 -2.99 -15.37
CA ARG A 15 14.69 -2.47 -16.63
C ARG A 15 15.44 -1.17 -16.36
N PRO A 16 16.43 -0.83 -17.20
CA PRO A 16 17.08 0.47 -17.15
C PRO A 16 16.06 1.60 -17.22
N GLY A 17 16.29 2.64 -16.42
CA GLY A 17 15.55 3.88 -16.47
C GLY A 17 15.81 4.65 -17.76
N ASP A 18 14.96 5.63 -18.03
CA ASP A 18 15.07 6.50 -19.20
C ASP A 18 15.84 7.81 -18.93
N GLY A 19 16.41 7.97 -17.72
CA GLY A 19 17.07 9.20 -17.30
C GLY A 19 16.13 10.37 -17.02
N SER A 20 14.81 10.17 -17.05
CA SER A 20 13.84 11.23 -16.77
C SER A 20 13.98 11.76 -15.35
N ARG A 21 13.67 13.05 -15.18
CA ARG A 21 13.71 13.70 -13.86
C ARG A 21 12.52 13.28 -13.01
N LEU A 22 12.75 13.16 -11.70
CA LEU A 22 11.69 12.91 -10.72
C LEU A 22 10.66 14.04 -10.80
N LYS A 23 9.43 13.69 -11.17
CA LYS A 23 8.33 14.65 -11.27
C LYS A 23 7.93 15.12 -9.87
N PRO A 24 7.66 16.41 -9.67
CA PRO A 24 7.21 16.92 -8.37
C PRO A 24 5.92 16.23 -7.94
N PHE A 25 5.78 15.98 -6.64
CA PHE A 25 4.57 15.41 -6.07
C PHE A 25 3.43 16.43 -6.13
N ARG A 26 2.33 16.08 -6.79
CA ARG A 26 1.14 16.94 -6.98
C ARG A 26 0.04 16.54 -6.00
N TRP A 27 -0.77 17.50 -5.55
CA TRP A 27 -1.76 17.27 -4.48
C TRP A 27 -2.85 16.25 -4.84
N TRP A 28 -3.21 16.11 -6.11
CA TRP A 28 -4.17 15.09 -6.55
C TRP A 28 -3.57 13.67 -6.60
N GLN A 29 -2.25 13.54 -6.48
CA GLN A 29 -1.56 12.23 -6.47
C GLN A 29 -1.53 11.58 -5.09
N LEU A 30 -2.13 12.21 -4.07
CA LEU A 30 -2.13 11.72 -2.68
C LEU A 30 -2.65 10.28 -2.54
N LEU A 31 -3.61 9.89 -3.35
CA LEU A 31 -4.23 8.56 -3.26
C LEU A 31 -3.67 7.56 -4.26
N SER A 32 -2.84 7.97 -5.22
CA SER A 32 -2.41 7.12 -6.35
C SER A 32 -0.90 6.95 -6.47
N ARG A 33 -0.11 7.80 -5.78
CA ARG A 33 1.35 7.82 -5.84
C ARG A 33 1.96 7.75 -4.45
N CYS A 34 2.89 6.83 -4.28
CA CYS A 34 3.70 6.69 -3.08
C CYS A 34 5.15 7.03 -3.43
N LEU A 35 5.74 8.00 -2.74
CA LEU A 35 7.13 8.41 -2.96
C LEU A 35 7.89 8.30 -1.65
N PHE A 36 9.03 7.61 -1.69
CA PHE A 36 9.86 7.31 -0.54
C PHE A 36 11.32 7.55 -0.86
N HIS A 37 12.10 7.93 0.15
CA HIS A 37 13.48 8.35 0.03
C HIS A 37 14.39 7.63 1.01
N ILE A 38 15.62 7.33 0.60
CA ILE A 38 16.68 6.85 1.49
C ILE A 38 18.02 7.43 1.03
N ARG A 39 18.87 7.78 2.00
CA ARG A 39 20.25 8.17 1.72
C ARG A 39 21.13 6.94 1.82
N LEU A 40 21.84 6.63 0.74
CA LEU A 40 22.79 5.54 0.66
C LEU A 40 24.15 6.09 0.25
N ILE A 41 25.20 5.45 0.73
CA ILE A 41 26.57 5.77 0.36
C ILE A 41 26.95 4.86 -0.80
N ASP A 42 27.41 5.43 -1.91
CA ASP A 42 27.89 4.65 -3.05
C ASP A 42 29.27 4.05 -2.76
N GLN A 43 29.75 3.16 -3.62
CA GLN A 43 31.06 2.50 -3.49
C GLN A 43 32.24 3.49 -3.42
N THR A 44 32.03 4.71 -3.92
CA THR A 44 33.00 5.82 -3.88
C THR A 44 32.98 6.60 -2.55
N GLY A 45 32.13 6.23 -1.59
CA GLY A 45 31.96 6.96 -0.33
C GLY A 45 31.07 8.20 -0.43
N THR A 46 30.50 8.50 -1.61
CA THR A 46 29.64 9.67 -1.79
C THR A 46 28.20 9.36 -1.38
N PRO A 47 27.55 10.21 -0.56
CA PRO A 47 26.15 10.03 -0.22
C PRO A 47 25.24 10.47 -1.39
N HIS A 48 24.31 9.60 -1.77
CA HIS A 48 23.29 9.88 -2.79
C HIS A 48 21.88 9.68 -2.23
N LEU A 49 20.94 10.49 -2.72
CA LEU A 49 19.53 10.36 -2.37
C LEU A 49 18.85 9.42 -3.38
N TYR A 50 18.43 8.26 -2.90
CA TYR A 50 17.63 7.34 -3.67
C TYR A 50 16.16 7.58 -3.40
N ALA A 51 15.38 7.75 -4.47
CA ALA A 51 13.93 7.88 -4.39
C ALA A 51 13.26 6.71 -5.10
N VAL A 52 12.22 6.15 -4.47
CA VAL A 52 11.38 5.11 -5.06
C VAL A 52 9.98 5.68 -5.24
N ASP A 53 9.59 5.82 -6.51
CA ASP A 53 8.29 6.34 -6.91
C ASP A 53 7.40 5.18 -7.36
N VAL A 54 6.24 5.02 -6.71
CA VAL A 54 5.30 3.94 -6.99
C VAL A 54 3.92 4.51 -7.30
N HIS A 55 3.47 4.29 -8.54
CA HIS A 55 2.11 4.56 -8.98
C HIS A 55 1.29 3.27 -8.85
N HIS A 56 0.71 3.04 -7.67
CA HIS A 56 0.09 1.77 -7.33
C HIS A 56 -1.31 1.56 -7.93
N MET A 57 -1.95 2.65 -8.41
CA MET A 57 -3.19 2.56 -9.20
C MET A 57 -2.92 2.45 -10.70
N THR A 58 -1.66 2.41 -11.13
CA THR A 58 -1.30 2.14 -12.53
C THR A 58 -1.22 0.64 -12.75
N ASP A 59 -1.94 0.16 -13.76
CA ASP A 59 -1.95 -1.25 -14.11
C ASP A 59 -0.54 -1.77 -14.41
N ALA A 60 -0.32 -3.03 -14.01
CA ALA A 60 0.90 -3.73 -14.39
C ALA A 60 0.96 -3.81 -15.91
N LYS A 61 2.10 -3.42 -16.49
CA LYS A 61 2.27 -3.50 -17.94
C LYS A 61 2.31 -4.94 -18.40
N SER A 62 1.76 -5.20 -19.59
CA SER A 62 2.05 -6.42 -20.34
C SER A 62 3.56 -6.60 -20.46
N LYS A 63 4.02 -7.85 -20.46
CA LYS A 63 5.44 -8.18 -20.58
C LYS A 63 6.07 -7.52 -21.82
N SER A 64 5.34 -7.48 -22.94
CA SER A 64 5.79 -6.84 -24.18
C SER A 64 6.01 -5.33 -24.02
N ASP A 65 5.08 -4.60 -23.43
CA ASP A 65 5.17 -3.15 -23.25
C ASP A 65 6.19 -2.75 -22.20
N HIS A 66 6.31 -3.57 -21.16
CA HIS A 66 7.32 -3.43 -20.14
C HIS A 66 8.73 -3.58 -20.74
N ASP A 67 8.93 -4.58 -21.60
CA ASP A 67 10.21 -4.85 -22.25
C ASP A 67 10.53 -3.83 -23.34
N ALA A 68 9.53 -3.37 -24.09
CA ALA A 68 9.65 -2.29 -25.07
C ALA A 68 9.78 -0.90 -24.42
N GLY A 69 9.63 -0.80 -23.09
CA GLY A 69 9.79 0.45 -22.37
C GLY A 69 8.70 1.49 -22.64
N LYS A 70 7.54 1.09 -23.14
CA LYS A 70 6.44 1.99 -23.51
C LYS A 70 5.67 2.43 -22.28
N GLY A 71 5.37 3.72 -22.15
CA GLY A 71 4.55 4.28 -21.06
C GLY A 71 5.23 4.34 -19.69
N THR A 72 4.50 4.70 -18.64
CA THR A 72 5.03 4.86 -17.26
C THR A 72 4.96 3.54 -16.49
N ALA A 73 6.07 3.06 -15.94
CA ALA A 73 6.08 1.85 -15.13
C ALA A 73 5.47 2.09 -13.74
N PRO A 74 4.85 1.07 -13.11
CA PRO A 74 4.27 1.19 -11.78
C PRO A 74 5.28 1.57 -10.70
N ALA A 75 6.54 1.17 -10.83
CA ALA A 75 7.63 1.57 -9.95
C ALA A 75 8.82 2.13 -10.73
N ALA A 76 9.45 3.17 -10.20
CA ALA A 76 10.66 3.78 -10.70
C ALA A 76 11.64 4.10 -9.57
N LEU A 77 12.92 3.87 -9.82
CA LEU A 77 14.03 4.19 -8.93
C LEU A 77 14.78 5.40 -9.49
N TYR A 78 15.06 6.36 -8.61
CA TYR A 78 15.79 7.57 -8.92
C TYR A 78 17.04 7.66 -8.04
N ARG A 79 18.13 8.19 -8.61
CA ARG A 79 19.33 8.63 -7.90
C ARG A 79 19.46 10.13 -8.11
N ASP A 80 19.46 10.90 -7.03
CA ASP A 80 19.53 12.38 -7.04
C ASP A 80 18.53 13.04 -8.00
N GLY A 81 17.34 12.45 -8.08
CA GLY A 81 16.26 12.93 -8.94
C GLY A 81 16.34 12.51 -10.41
N VAL A 82 17.28 11.67 -10.81
CA VAL A 82 17.38 11.09 -12.16
C VAL A 82 16.97 9.63 -12.14
N GLN A 83 16.08 9.22 -13.04
CA GLN A 83 15.59 7.84 -13.11
C GLN A 83 16.70 6.90 -13.58
N ILE A 84 17.00 5.88 -12.77
CA ILE A 84 18.01 4.86 -13.08
C ILE A 84 17.42 3.48 -13.33
N ALA A 85 16.22 3.19 -12.82
CA ALA A 85 15.55 1.93 -13.07
C ALA A 85 14.02 2.06 -13.05
N ARG A 86 13.33 1.10 -13.68
CA ARG A 86 11.87 0.99 -13.73
C ARG A 86 11.42 -0.47 -13.65
N SER A 87 10.25 -0.72 -13.08
CA SER A 87 9.74 -2.08 -12.90
C SER A 87 8.25 -2.16 -12.64
N ASN A 88 7.63 -3.31 -12.94
CA ASN A 88 6.31 -3.68 -12.46
C ASN A 88 6.35 -4.13 -10.99
N VAL A 89 5.38 -3.69 -10.19
CA VAL A 89 5.24 -4.10 -8.77
C VAL A 89 4.54 -5.46 -8.64
N PRO A 90 4.81 -6.25 -7.57
CA PRO A 90 5.90 -6.07 -6.60
C PRO A 90 7.27 -6.38 -7.23
N THR A 91 8.31 -5.68 -6.77
CA THR A 91 9.67 -5.69 -7.35
C THR A 91 10.78 -5.58 -6.31
N ILE A 92 12.00 -5.92 -6.70
CA ILE A 92 13.22 -5.77 -5.90
C ILE A 92 14.22 -4.98 -6.74
N LEU A 93 14.61 -3.81 -6.25
CA LEU A 93 15.45 -2.85 -6.94
C LEU A 93 16.86 -2.91 -6.34
N THR A 94 17.87 -3.18 -7.15
CA THR A 94 19.26 -3.20 -6.69
C THR A 94 19.79 -1.77 -6.50
N VAL A 95 20.45 -1.53 -5.38
CA VAL A 95 21.08 -0.24 -5.02
C VAL A 95 22.45 -0.50 -4.36
N PRO A 96 23.31 0.51 -4.17
CA PRO A 96 24.58 0.28 -3.50
C PRO A 96 24.41 -0.35 -2.10
N GLY A 97 25.19 -1.41 -1.87
CA GLY A 97 25.24 -2.14 -0.60
C GLY A 97 23.99 -2.96 -0.26
N GLY A 98 23.03 -3.13 -1.18
CA GLY A 98 21.82 -3.87 -0.86
C GLY A 98 20.74 -3.87 -1.94
N THR A 99 19.52 -4.19 -1.50
CA THR A 99 18.32 -4.19 -2.34
C THR A 99 17.17 -3.48 -1.66
N ILE A 100 16.40 -2.71 -2.43
CA ILE A 100 15.14 -2.14 -1.97
C ILE A 100 14.00 -3.05 -2.42
N GLN A 101 13.30 -3.64 -1.46
CA GLN A 101 12.14 -4.46 -1.75
C GLN A 101 10.87 -3.61 -1.70
N VAL A 102 10.09 -3.69 -2.78
CA VAL A 102 8.82 -2.98 -2.95
C VAL A 102 7.69 -3.99 -3.07
N ALA A 103 6.87 -4.07 -2.03
CA ALA A 103 5.66 -4.88 -2.01
C ALA A 103 4.43 -3.98 -2.03
N THR A 104 3.46 -4.30 -2.88
CA THR A 104 2.17 -3.61 -2.99
C THR A 104 1.00 -4.51 -2.54
N SER A 105 -0.11 -3.89 -2.19
CA SER A 105 -1.43 -4.48 -1.94
C SER A 105 -2.48 -3.70 -2.75
N GLY A 106 -3.75 -4.13 -2.72
CA GLY A 106 -4.85 -3.40 -3.35
C GLY A 106 -5.05 -1.96 -2.83
N PHE A 107 -4.43 -1.60 -1.71
CA PHE A 107 -4.52 -0.28 -1.09
C PHE A 107 -3.19 0.52 -1.17
N GLY A 108 -2.23 0.07 -1.98
CA GLY A 108 -0.96 0.77 -2.21
C GLY A 108 0.28 0.01 -1.76
N VAL A 109 1.34 0.71 -1.35
CA VAL A 109 2.61 0.06 -0.94
C VAL A 109 2.45 -0.59 0.43
N LYS A 110 2.51 -1.92 0.50
CA LYS A 110 2.50 -2.70 1.75
C LYS A 110 3.83 -2.59 2.50
N ARG A 111 4.96 -2.72 1.79
CA ARG A 111 6.31 -2.73 2.38
C ARG A 111 7.30 -2.07 1.43
N MET A 112 8.12 -1.17 1.97
CA MET A 112 9.25 -0.59 1.25
C MET A 112 10.42 -0.41 2.22
N HIS A 113 11.46 -1.21 2.01
CA HIS A 113 12.61 -1.26 2.91
C HIS A 113 13.86 -1.61 2.12
N TYR A 114 14.97 -1.08 2.60
CA TYR A 114 16.31 -1.41 2.15
C TYR A 114 16.82 -2.57 3.01
N ILE A 115 17.21 -3.65 2.33
CA ILE A 115 17.91 -4.78 2.92
C ILE A 115 19.37 -4.66 2.48
N PRO A 116 20.31 -4.44 3.40
CA PRO A 116 21.71 -4.47 3.04
C PRO A 116 22.15 -5.88 2.62
N ASP A 117 23.16 -5.97 1.76
CA ASP A 117 23.74 -7.25 1.34
C ASP A 117 24.60 -7.89 2.45
N ASP A 118 25.00 -7.11 3.45
CA ASP A 118 25.70 -7.55 4.64
C ASP A 118 24.72 -7.96 5.78
N THR A 119 25.24 -8.34 6.95
CA THR A 119 24.46 -8.67 8.15
C THR A 119 23.84 -7.44 8.84
N GLY A 120 23.78 -6.31 8.16
CA GLY A 120 23.19 -5.07 8.66
C GLY A 120 21.67 -5.17 8.86
N ALA A 121 21.15 -4.30 9.72
CA ALA A 121 19.72 -4.20 9.96
C ALA A 121 18.97 -3.63 8.74
N GLU A 122 17.78 -4.15 8.48
CA GLU A 122 16.87 -3.58 7.48
C GLU A 122 16.56 -2.11 7.82
N ARG A 123 16.62 -1.23 6.81
CA ARG A 123 16.34 0.20 6.97
C ARG A 123 15.08 0.60 6.21
N MET A 124 14.17 1.26 6.89
CA MET A 124 12.97 1.79 6.26
C MET A 124 13.31 3.03 5.42
N LEU A 125 12.61 3.19 4.30
CA LEU A 125 12.67 4.43 3.53
C LEU A 125 11.74 5.47 4.18
N HIS A 126 12.12 6.75 4.11
CA HIS A 126 11.30 7.84 4.62
C HIS A 126 10.28 8.30 3.58
N PRO A 127 9.00 8.44 3.94
CA PRO A 127 7.99 8.92 3.01
C PRO A 127 8.23 10.39 2.65
N ASP A 128 7.89 10.76 1.41
CA ASP A 128 7.98 12.15 0.97
C ASP A 128 7.03 13.04 1.79
N PRO A 129 7.49 14.19 2.31
CA PRO A 129 6.68 15.10 3.11
C PRO A 129 5.36 15.54 2.48
N ARG A 130 5.27 15.54 1.14
CA ARG A 130 4.07 15.93 0.39
C ARG A 130 3.16 14.75 0.06
N SER A 131 3.63 13.51 0.21
CA SER A 131 2.81 12.31 -0.01
C SER A 131 1.80 12.11 1.12
N GLN A 132 0.81 11.25 0.88
CA GLN A 132 -0.18 10.90 1.90
C GLN A 132 0.49 10.27 3.12
N GLU A 133 1.48 9.40 2.91
CA GLU A 133 2.25 8.75 3.97
C GLU A 133 3.02 9.78 4.80
N GLY A 134 3.71 10.72 4.15
CA GLY A 134 4.47 11.76 4.86
C GLY A 134 3.56 12.71 5.65
N ARG A 135 2.40 13.09 5.09
CA ARG A 135 1.41 13.92 5.79
C ARG A 135 0.78 13.16 6.96
N ARG A 136 0.49 11.87 6.77
CA ARG A 136 -0.13 11.01 7.79
C ARG A 136 0.82 10.71 8.95
N ALA A 137 2.11 10.50 8.65
CA ALA A 137 3.17 10.37 9.65
C ALA A 137 3.30 11.65 10.47
N LYS A 138 3.41 12.82 9.80
CA LYS A 138 3.43 14.12 10.48
C LYS A 138 2.20 14.38 11.33
N PHE A 139 1.01 13.96 10.89
CA PHE A 139 -0.22 14.06 11.68
C PHE A 139 -0.16 13.18 12.94
N ALA A 140 0.36 11.95 12.82
CA ALA A 140 0.55 11.06 13.97
C ALA A 140 1.52 11.65 15.00
N ASP A 141 2.63 12.23 14.52
CA ASP A 141 3.66 12.80 15.38
C ASP A 141 3.18 14.09 16.07
N ARG A 142 2.48 14.97 15.34
CA ARG A 142 1.98 16.24 15.88
C ARG A 142 0.77 16.06 16.80
N HIS A 143 -0.10 15.10 16.52
CA HIS A 143 -1.35 14.90 17.25
C HIS A 143 -1.58 13.43 17.60
N PRO A 144 -0.79 12.85 18.51
CA PRO A 144 -0.85 11.42 18.81
C PRO A 144 -2.23 10.99 19.36
N ALA A 145 -2.86 11.83 20.20
CA ALA A 145 -4.19 11.56 20.75
C ALA A 145 -5.28 11.55 19.66
N LEU A 146 -5.32 12.58 18.81
CA LEU A 146 -6.26 12.64 17.68
C LEU A 146 -6.04 11.48 16.72
N SER A 147 -4.77 11.13 16.47
CA SER A 147 -4.45 9.96 15.68
C SER A 147 -5.11 8.73 16.30
N ARG A 148 -4.82 8.40 17.57
CA ARG A 148 -5.44 7.24 18.25
C ARG A 148 -6.97 7.28 18.19
N GLY A 149 -7.59 8.46 18.37
CA GLY A 149 -9.03 8.67 18.22
C GLY A 149 -9.56 8.27 16.83
N VAL A 150 -8.95 8.77 15.75
CA VAL A 150 -9.32 8.38 14.37
C VAL A 150 -9.19 6.87 14.17
N GLY A 151 -8.15 6.25 14.72
CA GLY A 151 -7.98 4.80 14.66
C GLY A 151 -9.08 4.03 15.39
N LEU A 152 -9.47 4.49 16.58
CA LEU A 152 -10.55 3.89 17.36
C LEU A 152 -11.91 4.06 16.67
N VAL A 153 -12.21 5.26 16.18
CA VAL A 153 -13.46 5.54 15.46
C VAL A 153 -13.56 4.68 14.20
N SER A 154 -12.48 4.58 13.42
CA SER A 154 -12.41 3.69 12.25
C SER A 154 -12.70 2.23 12.64
N LEU A 155 -12.09 1.73 13.73
CA LEU A 155 -12.35 0.38 14.21
C LEU A 155 -13.82 0.17 14.60
N VAL A 156 -14.39 1.10 15.37
CA VAL A 156 -15.81 1.04 15.80
C VAL A 156 -16.74 1.05 14.58
N VAL A 157 -16.50 1.93 13.61
CA VAL A 157 -17.27 1.98 12.36
C VAL A 157 -17.18 0.66 11.60
N LEU A 158 -16.00 0.05 11.50
CA LEU A 158 -15.83 -1.24 10.85
C LEU A 158 -16.59 -2.36 11.57
N LEU A 159 -16.57 -2.38 12.91
CA LEU A 159 -17.32 -3.36 13.69
C LEU A 159 -18.82 -3.20 13.50
N ILE A 160 -19.33 -1.96 13.55
CA ILE A 160 -20.76 -1.68 13.31
C ILE A 160 -21.16 -2.09 11.89
N ALA A 161 -20.38 -1.68 10.88
CA ALA A 161 -20.66 -2.02 9.50
C ALA A 161 -20.63 -3.55 9.27
N LEU A 162 -19.68 -4.25 9.90
CA LEU A 162 -19.60 -5.71 9.82
C LEU A 162 -20.81 -6.38 10.48
N SER A 163 -21.19 -5.96 11.68
CA SER A 163 -22.37 -6.49 12.38
C SER A 163 -23.65 -6.30 11.58
N LEU A 164 -23.85 -5.11 11.01
CA LEU A 164 -24.99 -4.82 10.15
C LEU A 164 -24.96 -5.65 8.86
N SER A 165 -23.78 -5.79 8.24
CA SER A 165 -23.61 -6.62 7.04
C SER A 165 -23.95 -8.09 7.30
N ILE A 166 -23.57 -8.62 8.47
CA ILE A 166 -23.91 -9.99 8.87
C ILE A 166 -25.42 -10.12 9.05
N LEU A 167 -26.05 -9.17 9.75
CA LEU A 167 -27.49 -9.21 10.01
C LEU A 167 -28.31 -9.17 8.72
N GLN A 168 -27.96 -8.25 7.80
CA GLN A 168 -28.58 -8.14 6.48
C GLN A 168 -28.28 -9.36 5.60
N GLY A 169 -27.08 -9.95 5.72
CA GLY A 169 -26.70 -11.17 5.03
C GLY A 169 -27.52 -12.38 5.47
N VAL A 170 -27.74 -12.55 6.78
CA VAL A 170 -28.56 -13.65 7.33
C VAL A 170 -30.01 -13.52 6.88
N GLU A 171 -30.59 -12.31 6.94
CA GLU A 171 -31.93 -12.05 6.39
C GLU A 171 -32.01 -12.39 4.90
N SER A 172 -31.03 -11.96 4.11
CA SER A 172 -30.98 -12.24 2.67
C SER A 172 -30.87 -13.74 2.37
N ILE A 173 -30.11 -14.49 3.18
CA ILE A 173 -29.95 -15.94 3.02
C ILE A 173 -31.20 -16.70 3.46
N THR A 174 -31.81 -16.30 4.58
CA THR A 174 -33.01 -16.96 5.12
C THR A 174 -34.26 -16.65 4.32
N ALA A 175 -34.27 -15.58 3.52
CA ALA A 175 -35.33 -15.30 2.55
C ALA A 175 -35.28 -16.19 1.28
N ILE A 176 -34.18 -16.93 1.06
CA ILE A 176 -34.05 -17.82 -0.10
C ILE A 176 -34.96 -19.05 0.10
N PRO A 177 -35.87 -19.40 -0.84
CA PRO A 177 -36.90 -20.43 -0.64
C PRO A 177 -36.42 -21.77 -0.06
N PRO A 178 -35.36 -22.42 -0.61
CA PRO A 178 -34.86 -23.69 -0.05
C PRO A 178 -34.32 -23.56 1.39
N VAL A 179 -33.88 -22.38 1.81
CA VAL A 179 -33.38 -22.13 3.18
C VAL A 179 -34.54 -21.80 4.11
N ALA A 180 -35.45 -20.93 3.67
CA ALA A 180 -36.64 -20.53 4.41
C ALA A 180 -37.48 -21.75 4.84
N GLU A 181 -37.61 -22.74 3.95
CA GLU A 181 -38.37 -23.97 4.19
C GLU A 181 -37.74 -24.87 5.27
N HIS A 182 -36.43 -24.79 5.50
CA HIS A 182 -35.73 -25.63 6.46
C HIS A 182 -35.45 -24.96 7.81
N ILE A 183 -35.22 -23.64 7.83
CA ILE A 183 -34.72 -22.92 9.02
C ILE A 183 -35.63 -21.74 9.42
N GLY A 184 -36.66 -21.44 8.62
CA GLY A 184 -37.52 -20.27 8.79
C GLY A 184 -36.90 -18.97 8.26
N THR A 185 -37.66 -17.88 8.31
CA THR A 185 -37.23 -16.55 7.87
C THR A 185 -36.74 -15.71 9.05
N PHE A 186 -35.63 -15.00 8.85
CA PHE A 186 -35.13 -14.03 9.82
C PHE A 186 -35.37 -12.62 9.27
N ASN A 187 -36.16 -11.82 9.98
CA ASN A 187 -36.31 -10.40 9.66
C ASN A 187 -35.32 -9.59 10.51
N SER A 188 -34.49 -8.77 9.87
CA SER A 188 -33.56 -7.91 10.60
C SER A 188 -34.35 -6.89 11.44
N PRO A 189 -34.10 -6.78 12.75
CA PRO A 189 -34.71 -5.74 13.58
C PRO A 189 -34.25 -4.32 13.19
N VAL A 190 -33.19 -4.21 12.39
CA VAL A 190 -32.59 -2.95 11.95
C VAL A 190 -32.80 -2.79 10.44
N SER A 191 -33.85 -2.06 10.07
CA SER A 191 -34.11 -1.63 8.69
C SER A 191 -33.49 -0.26 8.44
N LEU A 192 -32.42 -0.20 7.65
CA LEU A 192 -31.80 1.07 7.29
C LEU A 192 -32.41 1.61 5.98
N PRO A 193 -32.82 2.89 5.95
CA PRO A 193 -33.21 3.51 4.69
C PRO A 193 -32.02 3.51 3.71
N ALA A 194 -32.30 3.51 2.41
CA ALA A 194 -31.28 3.37 1.36
C ALA A 194 -30.10 4.34 1.52
N GLY A 195 -30.38 5.60 1.89
CA GLY A 195 -29.33 6.59 2.15
C GLY A 195 -28.41 6.23 3.31
N ALA A 196 -28.94 5.64 4.39
CA ALA A 196 -28.15 5.21 5.53
C ALA A 196 -27.27 3.99 5.19
N ASN A 197 -27.76 3.07 4.35
CA ASN A 197 -26.95 1.97 3.83
C ASN A 197 -25.78 2.49 2.97
N ILE A 198 -26.03 3.45 2.07
CA ILE A 198 -24.96 4.06 1.25
C ILE A 198 -23.92 4.75 2.15
N ALA A 199 -24.38 5.55 3.12
CA ALA A 199 -23.49 6.22 4.06
C ALA A 199 -22.65 5.23 4.87
N MET A 200 -23.23 4.12 5.31
CA MET A 200 -22.52 3.06 6.02
C MET A 200 -21.46 2.38 5.15
N ILE A 201 -21.78 2.07 3.89
CA ILE A 201 -20.81 1.48 2.93
C ILE A 201 -19.63 2.44 2.73
N LEU A 202 -19.91 3.73 2.53
CA LEU A 202 -18.85 4.75 2.39
C LEU A 202 -18.01 4.88 3.66
N ALA A 203 -18.65 4.88 4.83
CA ALA A 203 -17.98 4.94 6.12
C ALA A 203 -17.10 3.70 6.37
N ALA A 204 -17.60 2.51 6.04
CA ALA A 204 -16.86 1.26 6.13
C ALA A 204 -15.65 1.27 5.18
N PHE A 205 -15.81 1.77 3.96
CA PHE A 205 -14.72 1.92 3.00
C PHE A 205 -13.63 2.88 3.51
N LEU A 206 -14.01 4.07 3.98
CA LEU A 206 -13.07 5.05 4.54
C LEU A 206 -12.39 4.53 5.81
N ALA A 207 -13.12 3.83 6.67
CA ALA A 207 -12.57 3.22 7.87
C ALA A 207 -11.60 2.08 7.52
N GLY A 208 -11.93 1.23 6.54
CA GLY A 208 -11.04 0.22 5.99
C GLY A 208 -9.78 0.83 5.39
N TYR A 209 -9.90 1.95 4.67
CA TYR A 209 -8.78 2.69 4.12
C TYR A 209 -7.86 3.27 5.20
N GLU A 210 -8.38 3.90 6.26
CA GLU A 210 -7.59 4.36 7.41
C GLU A 210 -6.90 3.17 8.11
N ARG A 211 -7.59 2.04 8.26
CA ARG A 211 -7.00 0.86 8.90
C ARG A 211 -5.88 0.26 8.04
N ALA A 212 -6.10 0.12 6.73
CA ALA A 212 -5.09 -0.35 5.79
C ALA A 212 -3.87 0.57 5.79
N THR A 213 -4.06 1.88 5.81
CA THR A 213 -2.96 2.84 5.84
C THR A 213 -2.22 2.87 7.19
N ARG A 214 -2.90 2.63 8.31
CA ARG A 214 -2.24 2.44 9.61
C ARG A 214 -1.42 1.16 9.70
N LEU A 215 -1.93 0.05 9.17
CA LEU A 215 -1.17 -1.21 9.13
C LEU A 215 0.14 -1.04 8.35
N ARG A 216 0.17 -0.18 7.32
CA ARG A 216 1.41 0.20 6.62
C ARG A 216 2.44 0.91 7.53
N HIS A 217 2.00 1.61 8.57
CA HIS A 217 2.87 2.39 9.47
C HIS A 217 3.17 1.68 10.81
N HIS A 218 2.41 0.67 11.19
CA HIS A 218 2.53 -0.05 12.47
C HIS A 218 3.28 -1.40 12.34
N TRP A 219 4.23 -1.44 11.42
CA TRP A 219 4.99 -2.61 10.98
C TRP A 219 5.75 -3.36 12.10
N LEU A 220 5.86 -2.79 13.31
CA LEU A 220 6.32 -3.49 14.52
C LEU A 220 5.59 -4.80 14.83
N ILE A 221 4.38 -5.00 14.29
CA ILE A 221 3.60 -6.23 14.51
C ILE A 221 3.93 -7.32 13.46
N ASP A 222 4.44 -6.95 12.27
CA ASP A 222 4.70 -7.91 11.18
C ASP A 222 6.12 -8.51 11.22
N SER A 223 6.99 -8.08 12.14
CA SER A 223 8.26 -8.77 12.42
C SER A 223 8.08 -10.11 13.16
N ALA A 224 6.87 -10.40 13.66
CA ALA A 224 6.53 -11.66 14.32
C ALA A 224 5.92 -12.71 13.36
N ALA A 225 5.69 -12.36 12.09
CA ALA A 225 5.17 -13.27 11.07
C ALA A 225 6.23 -13.53 9.99
N THR A 226 7.33 -14.16 10.38
CA THR A 226 8.37 -14.70 9.49
C THR A 226 8.11 -16.15 9.13
#